data_AF-A0A524CZQ8-F1
#
_entry.id   AF-A0A524CZQ8-F1
#
_cell.length_a   1.000
_cell.length_b   1.000
_cell.length_c   1.000
_cell.angle_alpha   90.00
_cell.angle_beta   90.00
_cell.angle_gamma   90.00
#
_symmetry.space_group_name_H-M   'P 1'
#
loop_
_entity.id
_entity.type
_entity.pdbx_description
1 polymer ?
#
loop_
_entity_poly.entity_id
_entity_poly.type
_entity_poly.pdbx_seq_one_letter_code
_entity_poly.pdbx_strand_id
1 'polypeptide(L)'
;MKQKKNRFKILLILLNILTIIGFFVLFFTYMPLLKKAIDKYDTAWFLIGIIFIRIGNFGFFSSYLYKKWFNQEVIYTSDGFFLFALFFNIFIYGKFFDLFSYLSFGSEEITESFFLIILKIRYMILILEAIPLLYHGLEVLVNFIKVYSEKTNKTQLKKLRQIIILVFLSMMTILIILAPNSTFIINLFPILVLGTILGIIIMFLFMYKMKLLSQANGLIIGLGFILFMLSSFLRSFLSAQFDPILIIISEIIDMFVFFIIFIGFIKKPNYKT
;
A
#
# COMPACT_ATOMS: atom_id res chain seq x y z
N MET A 1 -18.17 -5.93 23.95
CA MET A 1 -16.88 -5.47 23.36
C MET A 1 -15.96 -6.61 22.92
N LYS A 2 -15.70 -7.63 23.77
CA LYS A 2 -14.93 -8.84 23.43
C LYS A 2 -15.43 -9.56 22.16
N GLN A 3 -16.75 -9.70 22.00
CA GLN A 3 -17.37 -10.28 20.81
C GLN A 3 -17.06 -9.49 19.52
N LYS A 4 -17.07 -8.15 19.56
CA LYS A 4 -16.74 -7.29 18.40
C LYS A 4 -15.29 -7.51 17.97
N LYS A 5 -14.35 -7.52 18.92
CA LYS A 5 -12.93 -7.81 18.66
C LYS A 5 -12.73 -9.19 18.01
N ASN A 6 -13.39 -10.22 18.54
CA ASN A 6 -13.32 -11.56 17.98
C ASN A 6 -13.88 -11.64 16.55
N ARG A 7 -15.02 -10.98 16.27
CA ARG A 7 -15.58 -10.90 14.92
C ARG A 7 -14.60 -10.27 13.92
N PHE A 8 -13.98 -9.14 14.26
CA PHE A 8 -12.97 -8.51 13.41
C PHE A 8 -11.74 -9.40 13.21
N LYS A 9 -11.26 -10.05 14.27
CA LYS A 9 -10.13 -10.97 14.17
C LYS A 9 -10.42 -12.14 13.21
N ILE A 10 -11.59 -12.76 13.34
CA ILE A 10 -12.02 -13.87 12.45
C ILE A 10 -12.12 -13.37 11.01
N LEU A 11 -12.74 -12.21 10.78
CA LEU A 11 -12.88 -11.64 9.45
C LEU A 11 -11.53 -11.36 8.78
N LEU A 12 -10.57 -10.79 9.52
CA LEU A 12 -9.22 -10.54 9.01
C LEU A 12 -8.48 -11.84 8.68
N ILE A 13 -8.58 -12.85 9.54
CA ILE A 13 -7.97 -14.17 9.30
C ILE A 13 -8.58 -14.81 8.05
N LEU A 14 -9.91 -14.81 7.95
CA LEU A 14 -10.64 -15.40 6.82
C LEU A 14 -10.30 -14.68 5.51
N LEU A 15 -10.24 -13.35 5.51
CA LEU A 15 -9.84 -12.55 4.34
C LEU A 15 -8.41 -12.92 3.88
N ASN A 16 -7.46 -13.00 4.81
CA ASN A 16 -6.08 -13.37 4.49
C ASN A 16 -5.98 -14.81 3.97
N ILE A 17 -6.69 -15.77 4.57
CA ILE A 17 -6.73 -17.16 4.11
C ILE A 17 -7.30 -17.24 2.69
N LEU A 18 -8.45 -16.60 2.43
CA LEU A 18 -9.05 -16.59 1.10
C LEU A 18 -8.11 -15.99 0.05
N THR A 19 -7.39 -14.93 0.43
CA THR A 19 -6.44 -14.27 -0.47
C THR A 19 -5.23 -15.18 -0.77
N ILE A 20 -4.68 -15.84 0.25
CA ILE A 20 -3.60 -16.82 0.08
C ILE A 20 -4.05 -17.98 -0.81
N ILE A 21 -5.26 -18.51 -0.61
CA ILE A 21 -5.84 -19.56 -1.47
C ILE A 21 -5.95 -19.05 -2.92
N GLY A 22 -6.45 -17.83 -3.12
CA GLY A 22 -6.57 -17.22 -4.45
C GLY A 22 -5.21 -17.12 -5.16
N PHE A 23 -4.17 -16.65 -4.46
CA PHE A 23 -2.82 -16.64 -5.02
C PHE A 23 -2.27 -18.04 -5.24
N PHE A 24 -2.48 -18.98 -4.31
CA PHE A 24 -2.04 -20.36 -4.50
C PHE A 24 -2.64 -20.97 -5.78
N VAL A 25 -3.95 -20.80 -5.99
CA VAL A 25 -4.64 -21.25 -7.21
C VAL A 25 -4.05 -20.56 -8.45
N LEU A 26 -3.83 -19.24 -8.41
CA LEU A 26 -3.22 -18.50 -9.52
C LEU A 26 -1.81 -19.05 -9.85
N PHE A 27 -0.92 -19.12 -8.87
CA PHE A 27 0.45 -19.60 -9.10
C PHE A 27 0.47 -21.07 -9.53
N PHE A 28 -0.34 -21.93 -8.92
CA PHE A 28 -0.41 -23.35 -9.28
C PHE A 28 -0.88 -23.56 -10.72
N THR A 29 -1.93 -22.83 -11.13
CA THR A 29 -2.49 -22.93 -12.50
C THR A 29 -1.48 -22.53 -13.56
N TYR A 30 -0.66 -21.50 -13.30
CA TYR A 30 0.30 -20.97 -14.26
C TYR A 30 1.74 -21.45 -14.02
N MET A 31 1.98 -22.33 -13.04
CA MET A 31 3.32 -22.78 -12.66
C MET A 31 4.17 -23.32 -13.82
N PRO A 32 3.63 -24.11 -14.78
CA PRO A 32 4.43 -24.58 -15.91
C PRO A 32 5.01 -23.45 -16.76
N LEU A 33 4.27 -22.35 -16.92
CA LEU A 33 4.69 -21.17 -17.69
C LEU A 33 5.69 -20.34 -16.88
N LEU A 34 5.40 -20.12 -15.59
CA LEU A 34 6.28 -19.36 -14.69
C LEU A 34 7.63 -20.08 -14.50
N LYS A 35 7.64 -21.42 -14.47
CA LYS A 35 8.88 -22.20 -14.35
C LYS A 35 9.85 -21.93 -15.51
N LYS A 36 9.35 -21.77 -16.73
CA LYS A 36 10.19 -21.42 -17.89
C LYS A 36 10.90 -20.07 -17.69
N ALA A 37 10.21 -19.10 -17.11
CA ALA A 37 10.82 -17.81 -16.76
C ALA A 37 11.86 -17.94 -15.64
N ILE A 38 11.59 -18.78 -14.64
CA ILE A 38 12.56 -19.07 -13.56
C ILE A 38 13.83 -19.71 -14.13
N ASP A 39 13.67 -20.68 -15.03
CA ASP A 39 14.79 -21.41 -15.64
C ASP A 39 15.57 -20.52 -16.64
N LYS A 40 14.96 -19.45 -17.16
CA LYS A 40 15.57 -18.49 -18.11
C LYS A 40 16.51 -17.48 -17.42
N TYR A 41 16.25 -17.12 -16.16
CA TYR A 41 17.03 -16.10 -15.45
C TYR A 41 17.65 -16.69 -14.17
N ASP A 42 18.98 -16.78 -14.12
CA ASP A 42 19.73 -17.31 -12.97
C ASP A 42 19.38 -16.59 -11.64
N THR A 43 19.02 -15.31 -11.74
CA THR A 43 18.66 -14.46 -10.60
C THR A 43 17.20 -14.55 -10.17
N ALA A 44 16.34 -15.30 -10.89
CA ALA A 44 14.92 -15.40 -10.61
C ALA A 44 14.64 -15.92 -9.19
N TRP A 45 15.35 -16.97 -8.75
CA TRP A 45 15.23 -17.50 -7.40
C TRP A 45 15.57 -16.47 -6.32
N PHE A 46 16.59 -15.64 -6.56
CA PHE A 46 16.98 -14.60 -5.64
C PHE A 46 15.93 -13.48 -5.57
N LEU A 47 15.39 -13.06 -6.72
CA LEU A 47 14.27 -12.11 -6.79
C LEU A 47 13.03 -12.64 -6.05
N ILE A 48 12.66 -13.91 -6.27
CA ILE A 48 11.56 -14.58 -5.56
C ILE A 48 11.79 -14.51 -4.05
N GLY A 49 12.99 -14.88 -3.58
CA GLY A 49 13.36 -14.83 -2.17
C GLY A 49 13.23 -13.43 -1.57
N ILE A 50 13.70 -12.40 -2.27
CA ILE A 50 13.61 -11.00 -1.85
C ILE A 50 12.15 -10.52 -1.74
N ILE A 51 11.30 -10.88 -2.71
CA ILE A 51 9.89 -10.52 -2.65
C ILE A 51 9.19 -11.24 -1.48
N PHE A 52 9.52 -12.50 -1.21
CA PHE A 52 9.00 -13.21 -0.02
C PHE A 52 9.46 -12.59 1.29
N ILE A 53 10.72 -12.16 1.40
CA ILE A 53 11.22 -11.40 2.57
C ILE A 53 10.39 -10.12 2.74
N ARG A 54 10.10 -9.41 1.64
CA ARG A 54 9.29 -8.19 1.67
C ARG A 54 7.84 -8.45 2.09
N ILE A 55 7.21 -9.50 1.57
CA ILE A 55 5.89 -9.97 2.02
C ILE A 55 5.92 -10.28 3.52
N GLY A 56 6.96 -10.97 4.00
CA GLY A 56 7.17 -11.25 5.42
C GLY A 56 7.27 -9.99 6.28
N ASN A 57 8.04 -8.98 5.83
CA ASN A 57 8.16 -7.69 6.50
C ASN A 57 6.81 -6.97 6.61
N PHE A 58 6.05 -6.89 5.51
CA PHE A 58 4.71 -6.28 5.54
C PHE A 58 3.73 -7.08 6.40
N GLY A 59 3.80 -8.41 6.39
CA GLY A 59 3.06 -9.29 7.28
C GLY A 59 3.36 -9.02 8.75
N PHE A 60 4.64 -8.84 9.09
CA PHE A 60 5.07 -8.46 10.43
C PHE A 60 4.55 -7.08 10.82
N PHE A 61 4.71 -6.06 9.97
CA PHE A 61 4.23 -4.70 10.24
C PHE A 61 2.72 -4.67 10.48
N SER A 62 1.95 -5.31 9.58
CA SER A 62 0.50 -5.39 9.69
C SER A 62 0.06 -6.12 10.96
N SER A 63 0.63 -7.30 11.22
CA SER A 63 0.30 -8.11 12.41
C SER A 63 0.61 -7.37 13.71
N TYR A 64 1.75 -6.68 13.77
CA TYR A 64 2.14 -5.88 14.92
C TYR A 64 1.15 -4.74 15.20
N LEU A 65 0.75 -4.01 14.16
CA LEU A 65 -0.20 -2.89 14.28
C LEU A 65 -1.61 -3.37 14.62
N TYR A 66 -2.09 -4.48 14.02
CA TYR A 66 -3.34 -5.10 14.43
C TYR A 66 -3.31 -5.56 15.88
N LYS A 67 -2.20 -6.15 16.35
CA LYS A 67 -2.05 -6.52 17.77
C LYS A 67 -2.18 -5.31 18.69
N LYS A 68 -1.52 -4.19 18.36
CA LYS A 68 -1.67 -2.92 19.10
C LYS A 68 -3.11 -2.44 19.11
N TRP A 69 -3.78 -2.46 17.96
CA TRP A 69 -5.19 -2.07 17.83
C TRP A 69 -6.12 -2.96 18.68
N PHE A 70 -5.98 -4.28 18.62
CA PHE A 70 -6.79 -5.21 19.41
C PHE A 70 -6.60 -5.04 20.93
N ASN A 71 -5.43 -4.57 21.36
CA ASN A 71 -5.12 -4.34 22.77
C ASN A 71 -5.68 -3.03 23.33
N GLN A 72 -6.20 -2.12 22.50
CA GLN A 72 -6.86 -0.89 22.97
C GLN A 72 -8.16 -1.22 23.72
N GLU A 73 -8.52 -0.42 24.73
CA GLU A 73 -9.77 -0.62 25.48
C GLU A 73 -10.98 -0.62 24.54
N VAL A 74 -11.08 0.41 23.71
CA VAL A 74 -12.11 0.57 22.67
C VAL A 74 -11.48 0.48 21.29
N ILE A 75 -12.15 -0.20 20.35
CA ILE A 75 -11.67 -0.37 18.98
C ILE A 75 -12.58 0.34 17.97
N TYR A 76 -11.97 1.18 17.14
CA TYR A 76 -12.59 1.84 15.99
C TYR A 76 -11.80 1.54 14.70
N THR A 77 -12.50 1.36 13.59
CA THR A 77 -11.87 1.15 12.27
C THR A 77 -11.27 2.44 11.69
N SER A 78 -11.53 3.59 12.33
CA SER A 78 -10.89 4.87 12.01
C SER A 78 -9.56 5.06 12.76
N ASP A 79 -9.21 4.15 13.67
CA ASP A 79 -7.97 4.27 14.45
C ASP A 79 -6.76 4.12 13.54
N GLY A 80 -5.73 4.95 13.77
CA GLY A 80 -4.50 4.92 12.98
C GLY A 80 -3.89 3.52 12.91
N PHE A 81 -3.75 2.81 14.05
CA PHE A 81 -3.19 1.46 14.06
C PHE A 81 -3.96 0.49 13.14
N PHE A 82 -5.29 0.56 13.08
CA PHE A 82 -6.07 -0.28 12.17
C PHE A 82 -5.84 0.12 10.71
N LEU A 83 -5.90 1.41 10.40
CA LEU A 83 -5.75 1.91 9.03
C LEU A 83 -4.34 1.61 8.48
N PHE A 84 -3.30 1.78 9.27
CA PHE A 84 -1.92 1.45 8.86
C PHE A 84 -1.68 -0.06 8.81
N ALA A 85 -2.29 -0.85 9.70
CA ALA A 85 -2.24 -2.31 9.58
C ALA A 85 -2.89 -2.79 8.28
N LEU A 86 -4.03 -2.19 7.92
CA LEU A 86 -4.75 -2.48 6.67
C LEU A 86 -3.94 -2.06 5.45
N PHE A 87 -3.30 -0.89 5.48
CA PHE A 87 -2.37 -0.43 4.45
C PHE A 87 -1.28 -1.47 4.17
N PHE A 88 -0.54 -1.91 5.20
CA PHE A 88 0.49 -2.94 5.03
C PHE A 88 -0.08 -4.30 4.60
N ASN A 89 -1.29 -4.65 5.04
CA ASN A 89 -1.94 -5.90 4.64
C ASN A 89 -2.31 -5.91 3.15
N ILE A 90 -2.85 -4.80 2.64
CA ILE A 90 -3.17 -4.67 1.21
C ILE A 90 -1.88 -4.68 0.36
N PHE A 91 -0.79 -4.10 0.87
CA PHE A 91 0.52 -4.14 0.24
C PHE A 91 1.04 -5.56 -0.02
N ILE A 92 0.76 -6.51 0.88
CA ILE A 92 1.12 -7.91 0.70
C ILE A 92 0.48 -8.47 -0.58
N TYR A 93 -0.79 -8.13 -0.82
CA TYR A 93 -1.51 -8.59 -2.00
C TYR A 93 -0.91 -8.01 -3.28
N GLY A 94 -0.56 -6.72 -3.26
CA GLY A 94 0.17 -6.09 -4.36
C GLY A 94 1.49 -6.80 -4.66
N LYS A 95 2.21 -7.25 -3.63
CA LYS A 95 3.51 -7.95 -3.80
C LYS A 95 3.38 -9.37 -4.36
N PHE A 96 2.30 -10.09 -4.05
CA PHE A 96 2.05 -11.36 -4.74
C PHE A 96 1.77 -11.15 -6.23
N PHE A 97 1.07 -10.07 -6.60
CA PHE A 97 0.89 -9.70 -8.02
C PHE A 97 2.19 -9.21 -8.67
N ASP A 98 3.04 -8.48 -7.95
CA ASP A 98 4.38 -8.12 -8.43
C ASP A 98 5.19 -9.40 -8.75
N LEU A 99 5.21 -10.38 -7.83
CA LEU A 99 5.89 -11.66 -8.03
C LEU A 99 5.39 -12.37 -9.29
N PHE A 100 4.07 -12.47 -9.44
CA PHE A 100 3.47 -13.07 -10.63
C PHE A 100 3.87 -12.30 -11.89
N SER A 101 3.86 -10.97 -11.84
CA SER A 101 4.16 -10.11 -13.00
C SER A 101 5.62 -10.22 -13.44
N TYR A 102 6.57 -10.24 -12.50
CA TYR A 102 7.99 -10.41 -12.82
C TYR A 102 8.28 -11.76 -13.47
N LEU A 103 7.66 -12.83 -12.96
CA LEU A 103 7.80 -14.16 -13.54
C LEU A 103 7.05 -14.28 -14.88
N SER A 104 5.96 -13.54 -15.06
CA SER A 104 5.19 -13.54 -16.32
C SER A 104 5.92 -12.81 -17.45
N PHE A 105 6.63 -11.72 -17.15
CA PHE A 105 7.38 -10.96 -18.16
C PHE A 105 8.48 -11.81 -18.82
N GLY A 106 9.05 -12.75 -18.07
CA GLY A 106 10.05 -13.69 -18.59
C GLY A 106 9.47 -14.82 -19.45
N SER A 107 8.17 -15.09 -19.36
CA SER A 107 7.50 -16.13 -20.12
C SER A 107 6.87 -15.55 -21.39
N GLU A 108 7.48 -15.81 -22.54
CA GLU A 108 7.00 -15.38 -23.87
C GLU A 108 5.63 -15.98 -24.24
N GLU A 109 5.15 -16.96 -23.48
CA GLU A 109 3.91 -17.70 -23.72
C GLU A 109 2.68 -17.07 -23.04
N ILE A 110 2.87 -16.13 -22.11
CA ILE A 110 1.74 -15.42 -21.50
C ILE A 110 1.28 -14.32 -22.44
N THR A 111 0.00 -14.35 -22.81
CA THR A 111 -0.58 -13.37 -23.72
C THR A 111 -0.62 -11.98 -23.09
N GLU A 112 -0.33 -10.96 -23.90
CA GLU A 112 -0.37 -9.55 -23.49
C GLU A 112 -1.73 -9.15 -22.91
N SER A 113 -2.83 -9.71 -23.44
CA SER A 113 -4.18 -9.44 -22.94
C SER A 113 -4.40 -9.99 -21.53
N PHE A 114 -3.91 -11.19 -21.23
CA PHE A 114 -3.99 -11.76 -19.88
C PHE A 114 -3.07 -11.00 -18.92
N PHE A 115 -1.85 -10.68 -19.35
CA PHE A 115 -0.92 -9.89 -18.54
C PHE A 115 -1.51 -8.51 -18.19
N LEU A 116 -2.18 -7.85 -19.14
CA LEU A 116 -2.90 -6.60 -18.89
C LEU A 116 -4.00 -6.76 -17.84
N ILE A 117 -4.77 -7.86 -17.84
CA ILE A 117 -5.79 -8.12 -16.81
C ILE A 117 -5.15 -8.21 -15.43
N ILE A 118 -4.03 -8.95 -15.32
CA ILE A 118 -3.28 -9.08 -14.07
C ILE A 118 -2.78 -7.72 -13.58
N LEU A 119 -2.21 -6.90 -14.48
CA LEU A 119 -1.78 -5.55 -14.14
C LEU A 119 -2.96 -4.68 -13.69
N LYS A 120 -4.12 -4.75 -14.35
CA LYS A 120 -5.32 -3.99 -13.93
C LYS A 120 -5.74 -4.35 -12.51
N ILE A 121 -5.78 -5.65 -12.17
CA ILE A 121 -6.10 -6.11 -10.81
C ILE A 121 -5.06 -5.61 -9.80
N ARG A 122 -3.77 -5.75 -10.12
CA ARG A 122 -2.66 -5.24 -9.30
C ARG A 122 -2.80 -3.75 -9.01
N TYR A 123 -3.03 -2.93 -10.04
CA TYR A 123 -3.13 -1.49 -9.87
C TYR A 123 -4.41 -1.06 -9.12
N MET A 124 -5.52 -1.80 -9.26
CA MET A 124 -6.69 -1.61 -8.41
C MET A 124 -6.36 -1.85 -6.94
N ILE A 125 -5.61 -2.90 -6.61
CA ILE A 125 -5.17 -3.19 -5.24
C ILE A 125 -4.29 -2.06 -4.69
N LEU A 126 -3.37 -1.53 -5.50
CA LEU A 126 -2.51 -0.40 -5.08
C LEU A 126 -3.31 0.90 -4.86
N ILE A 127 -4.42 1.11 -5.57
CA ILE A 127 -5.32 2.23 -5.25
C ILE A 127 -6.05 1.99 -3.92
N LEU A 128 -6.53 0.76 -3.68
CA LEU A 128 -7.20 0.40 -2.42
C LEU A 128 -6.26 0.60 -1.22
N GLU A 129 -4.97 0.35 -1.42
CA GLU A 129 -3.92 0.59 -0.44
C GLU A 129 -3.82 2.06 -0.01
N ALA A 130 -4.08 3.03 -0.89
CA ALA A 130 -4.05 4.45 -0.54
C ALA A 130 -5.24 4.88 0.34
N ILE A 131 -6.35 4.13 0.33
CA ILE A 131 -7.59 4.50 1.04
C ILE A 131 -7.38 4.72 2.54
N PRO A 132 -6.75 3.81 3.31
CA PRO A 132 -6.61 3.99 4.75
C PRO A 132 -5.80 5.24 5.09
N LEU A 133 -4.79 5.57 4.28
CA LEU A 133 -3.97 6.76 4.45
C LEU A 133 -4.75 8.04 4.14
N LEU A 134 -5.46 8.07 3.00
CA LEU A 134 -6.31 9.20 2.61
C LEU A 134 -7.44 9.43 3.62
N TYR A 135 -8.05 8.36 4.11
CA TYR A 135 -9.11 8.45 5.11
C TYR A 135 -8.61 9.11 6.39
N HIS A 136 -7.48 8.63 6.93
CA HIS A 136 -6.87 9.21 8.13
C HIS A 136 -6.46 10.67 7.91
N GLY A 137 -5.88 10.95 6.75
CA GLY A 137 -5.48 12.28 6.35
C GLY A 137 -6.55 13.32 6.30
N LEU A 138 -7.61 12.99 5.57
CA LEU A 138 -8.77 13.84 5.43
C LEU A 138 -9.49 14.00 6.76
N GLU A 139 -9.47 13.01 7.66
CA GLU A 139 -9.99 13.18 9.02
C GLU A 139 -9.29 14.28 9.79
N VAL A 140 -7.96 14.33 9.67
CA VAL A 140 -7.17 15.32 10.39
C VAL A 140 -7.32 16.71 9.78
N LEU A 141 -7.38 16.82 8.46
CA LEU A 141 -7.71 18.08 7.77
C LEU A 141 -9.11 18.59 8.16
N VAL A 142 -10.11 17.70 8.22
CA VAL A 142 -11.47 18.02 8.67
C VAL A 142 -11.47 18.53 10.11
N ASN A 143 -10.74 17.86 11.01
CA ASN A 143 -10.62 18.30 12.41
C ASN A 143 -9.93 19.66 12.52
N PHE A 144 -8.94 19.94 11.67
CA PHE A 144 -8.28 21.25 11.61
C PHE A 144 -9.24 22.35 11.13
N ILE A 145 -9.95 22.15 10.02
CA ILE A 145 -10.94 23.12 9.51
C ILE A 145 -11.97 23.45 10.59
N LYS A 146 -12.39 22.45 11.37
CA LYS A 146 -13.31 22.64 12.49
C LYS A 146 -12.75 23.56 13.58
N VAL A 147 -11.47 23.45 13.92
CA VAL A 147 -10.83 24.34 14.92
C VAL A 147 -10.87 25.79 14.47
N TYR A 148 -10.79 26.06 13.16
CA TYR A 148 -10.77 27.42 12.61
C TYR A 148 -12.15 27.92 12.14
N SER A 149 -13.14 27.03 12.00
CA SER A 149 -14.47 27.38 11.50
C SER A 149 -15.56 26.83 12.43
N GLU A 150 -15.97 27.67 13.39
CA GLU A 150 -16.98 27.35 14.41
C GLU A 150 -18.34 26.93 13.83
N LYS A 151 -18.66 27.34 12.59
CA LYS A 151 -19.95 27.08 11.92
C LYS A 151 -20.01 25.75 11.14
N THR A 152 -18.95 24.95 11.12
CA THR A 152 -18.92 23.74 10.27
C THR A 152 -19.62 22.54 10.90
N ASN A 153 -20.61 21.99 10.18
CA ASN A 153 -21.35 20.81 10.63
C ASN A 153 -20.53 19.52 10.45
N LYS A 154 -20.28 18.79 11.55
CA LYS A 154 -19.52 17.53 11.57
C LYS A 154 -20.02 16.50 10.57
N THR A 155 -21.33 16.44 10.34
CA THR A 155 -21.95 15.50 9.41
C THR A 155 -21.64 15.87 7.96
N GLN A 156 -21.61 17.17 7.63
CA GLN A 156 -21.26 17.64 6.29
C GLN A 156 -19.80 17.35 5.96
N LEU A 157 -18.87 17.61 6.89
CA LEU A 157 -17.45 17.32 6.67
C LEU A 157 -17.16 15.82 6.51
N LYS A 158 -17.85 14.97 7.28
CA LYS A 158 -17.76 13.51 7.11
C LYS A 158 -18.25 13.05 5.74
N LYS A 159 -19.37 13.61 5.25
CA LYS A 159 -19.90 13.33 3.91
C LYS A 159 -18.93 13.80 2.83
N LEU A 160 -18.40 15.01 2.96
CA LEU A 160 -17.43 15.56 2.01
C LEU A 160 -16.19 14.67 1.90
N ARG A 161 -15.63 14.21 3.02
CA ARG A 161 -14.51 13.25 3.02
C ARG A 161 -14.83 11.97 2.25
N GLN A 162 -16.01 11.39 2.49
CA GLN A 162 -16.43 10.18 1.78
C GLN A 162 -16.58 10.43 0.28
N ILE A 163 -17.14 11.57 -0.11
CA ILE A 163 -17.28 11.97 -1.52
C ILE A 163 -15.90 12.13 -2.16
N ILE A 164 -14.95 12.81 -1.51
CA ILE A 164 -13.58 12.98 -2.04
C ILE A 164 -12.92 11.61 -2.29
N ILE A 165 -13.00 10.70 -1.31
CA ILE A 165 -12.43 9.34 -1.46
C ILE A 165 -13.14 8.59 -2.59
N LEU A 166 -14.47 8.65 -2.66
CA LEU A 166 -15.24 7.95 -3.68
C LEU A 166 -14.98 8.50 -5.09
N VAL A 167 -14.91 9.82 -5.26
CA VAL A 167 -14.56 10.46 -6.53
C VAL A 167 -13.15 10.06 -6.96
N PHE A 168 -12.19 10.12 -6.02
CA PHE A 168 -10.81 9.68 -6.26
C PHE A 168 -10.77 8.22 -6.73
N LEU A 169 -11.43 7.30 -6.00
CA LEU A 169 -11.46 5.89 -6.33
C LEU A 169 -12.12 5.62 -7.68
N SER A 170 -13.28 6.23 -7.94
CA SER A 170 -13.99 6.07 -9.21
C SER A 170 -13.14 6.55 -10.39
N MET A 171 -12.53 7.73 -10.27
CA MET A 171 -11.65 8.27 -11.31
C MET A 171 -10.48 7.33 -11.60
N MET A 172 -9.78 6.88 -10.56
CA MET A 172 -8.63 5.98 -10.72
C MET A 172 -9.03 4.61 -11.29
N THR A 173 -10.16 4.07 -10.85
CA THR A 173 -10.69 2.79 -11.34
C THR A 173 -11.06 2.88 -12.82
N ILE A 174 -11.72 3.96 -13.24
CA ILE A 174 -12.06 4.20 -14.65
C ILE A 174 -10.79 4.27 -15.51
N LEU A 175 -9.77 5.01 -15.06
CA LEU A 175 -8.50 5.12 -15.79
C LEU A 175 -7.81 3.77 -15.98
N ILE A 176 -7.83 2.90 -14.96
CA ILE A 176 -7.26 1.55 -15.04
C ILE A 176 -8.08 0.65 -15.99
N ILE A 177 -9.40 0.66 -15.87
CA ILE A 177 -10.26 -0.19 -16.69
C ILE A 177 -10.10 0.15 -18.17
N LEU A 178 -10.06 1.46 -18.49
CA LEU A 178 -9.93 1.97 -19.85
C LEU A 178 -8.50 1.91 -20.40
N ALA A 179 -7.50 1.47 -19.62
CA ALA A 179 -6.14 1.35 -20.11
C ALA A 179 -6.07 0.37 -21.31
N PRO A 180 -5.51 0.79 -22.47
CA PRO A 180 -5.55 0.02 -23.71
C PRO A 180 -4.50 -1.10 -23.78
N ASN A 181 -3.36 -0.96 -23.10
CA ASN A 181 -2.26 -1.92 -23.12
C ASN A 181 -1.40 -1.85 -21.84
N SER A 182 -0.50 -2.82 -21.63
CA SER A 182 0.34 -2.91 -20.43
C SER A 182 1.29 -1.71 -20.29
N THR A 183 1.88 -1.27 -21.39
CA THR A 183 2.80 -0.12 -21.42
C THR A 183 2.14 1.16 -20.95
N PHE A 184 0.91 1.43 -21.39
CA PHE A 184 0.13 2.60 -20.98
C PHE A 184 -0.11 2.59 -19.48
N ILE A 185 -0.58 1.47 -18.91
CA ILE A 185 -0.89 1.40 -17.48
C ILE A 185 0.38 1.49 -16.61
N ILE A 186 1.49 0.88 -17.06
CA ILE A 186 2.79 0.94 -16.38
C ILE A 186 3.31 2.39 -16.34
N ASN A 187 3.19 3.14 -17.43
CA ASN A 187 3.66 4.52 -17.51
C ASN A 187 2.74 5.52 -16.81
N LEU A 188 1.42 5.29 -16.84
CA LEU A 188 0.45 6.16 -16.18
C LEU A 188 0.55 6.07 -14.65
N PHE A 189 0.80 4.87 -14.12
CA PHE A 189 0.69 4.60 -12.70
C PHE A 189 1.61 5.45 -11.80
N PRO A 190 2.91 5.67 -12.10
CA PRO A 190 3.76 6.56 -11.32
C PRO A 190 3.18 7.97 -11.14
N ILE A 191 2.53 8.49 -12.18
CA ILE A 191 1.88 9.82 -12.15
C ILE A 191 0.69 9.82 -11.20
N LEU A 192 -0.15 8.78 -11.25
CA LEU A 192 -1.31 8.64 -10.36
C LEU A 192 -0.88 8.54 -8.90
N VAL A 193 0.15 7.72 -8.63
CA VAL A 193 0.70 7.52 -7.30
C VAL A 193 1.33 8.79 -6.75
N LEU A 194 2.04 9.56 -7.59
CA LEU A 194 2.68 10.81 -7.17
C LEU A 194 1.71 11.75 -6.45
N GLY A 195 0.53 12.00 -7.05
CA GLY A 195 -0.47 12.89 -6.46
C GLY A 195 -0.92 12.42 -5.07
N THR A 196 -1.13 11.11 -4.92
CA THR A 196 -1.51 10.53 -3.62
C THR A 196 -0.41 10.63 -2.58
N ILE A 197 0.84 10.28 -2.96
CA ILE A 197 1.98 10.34 -2.04
C ILE A 197 2.23 11.78 -1.60
N LEU A 198 2.17 12.75 -2.51
CA LEU A 198 2.31 14.17 -2.17
C LEU A 198 1.24 14.62 -1.16
N GLY A 199 -0.01 14.23 -1.37
CA GLY A 199 -1.09 14.47 -0.42
C GLY A 199 -0.78 13.89 0.97
N ILE A 200 -0.30 12.64 1.02
CA ILE A 200 0.09 11.96 2.25
C ILE A 200 1.28 12.67 2.94
N ILE A 201 2.31 13.07 2.19
CA ILE A 201 3.47 13.80 2.72
C ILE A 201 3.04 15.10 3.37
N ILE A 202 2.32 15.95 2.64
CA ILE A 202 1.86 17.27 3.10
C ILE A 202 1.06 17.11 4.40
N MET A 203 0.15 16.15 4.41
CA MET A 203 -0.71 15.81 5.53
C MET A 203 0.08 15.36 6.76
N PHE A 204 1.05 14.45 6.65
CA PHE A 204 1.86 14.01 7.80
C PHE A 204 2.78 15.10 8.35
N LEU A 205 3.40 15.90 7.46
CA LEU A 205 4.21 17.05 7.87
C LEU A 205 3.36 18.12 8.56
N PHE A 206 2.16 18.37 8.05
CA PHE A 206 1.20 19.29 8.66
C PHE A 206 0.75 18.80 10.05
N MET A 207 0.41 17.52 10.18
CA MET A 207 0.06 16.89 11.46
C MET A 207 1.18 17.00 12.49
N TYR A 208 2.42 16.86 12.05
CA TYR A 208 3.58 17.06 12.91
C TYR A 208 3.70 18.52 13.38
N LYS A 209 3.63 19.47 12.45
CA LYS A 209 3.69 20.92 12.76
C LYS A 209 2.60 21.33 13.74
N MET A 210 1.40 20.77 13.59
CA MET A 210 0.25 21.06 14.43
C MET A 210 0.16 20.20 15.71
N LYS A 211 1.14 19.32 15.96
CA LYS A 211 1.19 18.41 17.13
C LYS A 211 -0.07 17.52 17.30
N LEU A 212 -0.68 17.08 16.20
CA LEU A 212 -1.99 16.40 16.21
C LEU A 212 -1.92 14.87 16.44
N LEU A 213 -0.75 14.25 16.26
CA LEU A 213 -0.58 12.81 16.42
C LEU A 213 0.08 12.49 17.77
N SER A 214 -0.70 12.03 18.75
CA SER A 214 -0.14 11.65 20.07
C SER A 214 0.56 10.29 20.08
N GLN A 215 0.26 9.42 19.10
CA GLN A 215 0.68 8.02 19.10
C GLN A 215 1.74 7.70 18.03
N ALA A 216 1.95 8.59 17.06
CA ALA A 216 2.82 8.37 15.92
C ALA A 216 3.63 9.62 15.57
N ASN A 217 4.86 9.44 15.11
CA ASN A 217 5.74 10.55 14.75
C ASN A 217 5.50 10.95 13.28
N GLY A 218 4.63 11.94 13.09
CA GLY A 218 4.28 12.46 11.76
C GLY A 218 5.47 12.93 10.93
N LEU A 219 6.55 13.43 11.54
CA LEU A 219 7.75 13.86 10.81
C LEU A 219 8.47 12.66 10.18
N ILE A 220 8.70 11.61 10.96
CA ILE A 220 9.38 10.39 10.47
C ILE A 220 8.54 9.74 9.37
N ILE A 221 7.21 9.70 9.55
CA ILE A 221 6.30 9.16 8.53
C ILE A 221 6.36 10.00 7.25
N GLY A 222 6.27 11.32 7.36
CA GLY A 222 6.36 12.23 6.21
C GLY A 222 7.69 12.08 5.45
N LEU A 223 8.81 12.03 6.17
CA LEU A 223 10.13 11.76 5.57
C LEU A 223 10.21 10.37 4.94
N GLY A 224 9.63 9.35 5.57
CA GLY A 224 9.51 8.01 5.00
C GLY A 224 8.75 8.01 3.67
N PHE A 225 7.63 8.75 3.56
CA PHE A 225 6.90 8.90 2.30
C PHE A 225 7.64 9.74 1.26
N ILE A 226 8.44 10.74 1.65
CA ILE A 226 9.36 11.44 0.74
C ILE A 226 10.37 10.45 0.16
N LEU A 227 11.00 9.63 1.01
CA LEU A 227 11.92 8.58 0.56
C LEU A 227 11.22 7.55 -0.32
N PHE A 228 9.95 7.23 -0.06
CA PHE A 228 9.15 6.34 -0.90
C PHE A 228 8.84 6.93 -2.27
N MET A 229 8.57 8.23 -2.34
CA MET A 229 8.42 8.93 -3.60
C MET A 229 9.72 8.85 -4.42
N LEU A 230 10.85 9.16 -3.80
CA LEU A 230 12.17 9.09 -4.44
C LEU A 230 12.53 7.66 -4.85
N SER A 231 12.27 6.65 -4.02
CA SER A 231 12.53 5.25 -4.34
C SER A 231 11.64 4.76 -5.49
N SER A 232 10.41 5.26 -5.60
CA SER A 232 9.51 4.93 -6.71
C SER A 232 9.99 5.50 -8.05
N PHE A 233 10.53 6.73 -8.05
CA PHE A 233 11.19 7.28 -9.24
C PHE A 233 12.46 6.50 -9.60
N LEU A 234 13.30 6.21 -8.61
CA LEU A 234 14.51 5.42 -8.81
C LEU A 234 14.17 4.04 -9.38
N ARG A 235 13.14 3.37 -8.83
CA ARG A 235 12.68 2.07 -9.33
C ARG A 235 12.17 2.13 -10.76
N SER A 236 11.47 3.21 -11.14
CA SER A 236 11.00 3.40 -12.52
C SER A 236 12.19 3.50 -13.48
N PHE A 237 13.26 4.21 -13.06
CA PHE A 237 14.49 4.30 -13.84
C PHE A 237 15.27 2.98 -13.90
N LEU A 238 15.43 2.31 -12.75
CA LEU A 238 16.17 1.04 -12.64
C LEU A 238 15.47 -0.11 -13.38
N SER A 239 14.14 -0.20 -13.26
CA SER A 239 13.34 -1.25 -13.91
C SER A 239 13.23 -1.07 -15.43
N ALA A 240 13.44 0.15 -15.95
CA ALA A 240 13.38 0.40 -17.39
C ALA A 240 14.48 -0.34 -18.18
N GLN A 241 15.55 -0.75 -17.50
CA GLN A 241 16.64 -1.51 -18.10
C GLN A 241 16.40 -3.02 -18.11
N PHE A 242 15.31 -3.50 -17.49
CA PHE A 242 14.96 -4.92 -17.35
C PHE A 242 16.07 -5.83 -16.79
N ASP A 243 17.05 -5.25 -16.10
CA ASP A 243 18.09 -6.00 -15.40
C ASP A 243 17.55 -6.51 -14.05
N PRO A 244 17.48 -7.83 -13.84
CA PRO A 244 17.02 -8.41 -12.59
C PRO A 244 17.79 -7.90 -11.35
N ILE A 245 19.09 -7.63 -11.48
CA ILE A 245 19.92 -7.13 -10.38
C ILE A 245 19.47 -5.73 -9.96
N LEU A 246 19.14 -4.86 -10.91
CA LEU A 246 18.64 -3.52 -10.63
C LEU A 246 17.25 -3.56 -9.99
N ILE A 247 16.39 -4.49 -10.42
CA ILE A 247 15.08 -4.74 -9.77
C ILE A 247 15.30 -5.16 -8.32
N ILE A 248 16.22 -6.09 -8.06
CA ILE A 248 16.59 -6.54 -6.72
C ILE A 248 17.05 -5.38 -5.83
N ILE A 249 17.96 -4.54 -6.34
CA ILE A 249 18.44 -3.35 -5.61
C ILE A 249 17.27 -2.43 -5.26
N SER A 250 16.36 -2.21 -6.20
CA SER A 250 15.17 -1.37 -5.98
C SER A 250 14.24 -1.94 -4.89
N GLU A 251 14.07 -3.26 -4.84
CA GLU A 251 13.28 -3.94 -3.82
C GLU A 251 13.91 -3.82 -2.43
N ILE A 252 15.24 -3.90 -2.33
CA ILE A 252 15.98 -3.70 -1.08
C ILE A 252 15.84 -2.26 -0.58
N ILE A 253 16.03 -1.26 -1.46
CA ILE A 253 15.88 0.15 -1.10
C ILE A 253 14.49 0.41 -0.54
N ASP A 254 13.45 -0.07 -1.24
CA ASP A 254 12.09 0.07 -0.75
C ASP A 254 11.87 -0.56 0.62
N MET A 255 12.45 -1.74 0.88
CA MET A 255 12.32 -2.38 2.20
C MET A 255 12.81 -1.46 3.31
N PHE A 256 13.96 -0.81 3.12
CA PHE A 256 14.47 0.18 4.07
C PHE A 256 13.53 1.37 4.24
N VAL A 257 12.96 1.88 3.13
CA VAL A 257 12.00 2.98 3.17
C VAL A 257 10.76 2.61 4.00
N PHE A 258 10.18 1.43 3.76
CA PHE A 258 9.00 0.98 4.51
C PHE A 258 9.31 0.72 5.98
N PHE A 259 10.54 0.30 6.31
CA PHE A 259 10.99 0.18 7.69
C PHE A 259 11.02 1.55 8.39
N ILE A 260 11.48 2.61 7.72
CA ILE A 260 11.44 3.99 8.24
C ILE A 260 10.00 4.43 8.49
N ILE A 261 9.10 4.20 7.53
CA ILE A 261 7.67 4.51 7.67
C ILE A 261 7.08 3.77 8.89
N PHE A 262 7.38 2.48 9.03
CA PHE A 262 6.92 1.66 10.16
C PHE A 262 7.44 2.17 11.51
N ILE A 263 8.73 2.53 11.61
CA ILE A 263 9.29 3.17 12.80
C ILE A 263 8.51 4.44 13.16
N GLY A 264 8.15 5.25 12.16
CA GLY A 264 7.35 6.45 12.35
C GLY A 264 6.00 6.19 13.04
N PHE A 265 5.36 5.05 12.76
CA PHE A 265 4.10 4.66 13.41
C PHE A 265 4.27 4.10 14.83
N ILE A 266 5.45 3.61 15.17
CA ILE A 266 5.73 3.03 16.49
C ILE A 266 6.27 4.08 17.46
N LYS A 267 7.11 4.99 16.95
CA LYS A 267 7.82 5.96 17.77
C LYS A 267 6.88 7.11 18.13
N LYS A 268 6.74 7.36 19.44
CA LYS A 268 6.02 8.55 19.92
C LYS A 268 6.79 9.82 19.54
N PRO A 269 6.11 10.92 19.19
CA PRO A 269 6.76 12.19 18.96
C PRO A 269 7.21 12.83 20.28
N ASN A 270 8.42 13.39 20.30
CA ASN A 270 8.90 14.22 21.40
C ASN A 270 8.52 15.67 21.11
N TYR A 271 7.25 16.01 21.35
CA TYR A 271 6.85 17.41 21.31
C TYR A 271 7.49 18.11 22.51
N LYS A 272 8.50 18.95 22.28
CA LYS A 272 8.94 19.91 23.28
C LYS A 272 7.74 20.83 23.56
N THR A 273 7.22 20.75 24.77
CA THR A 273 6.21 21.66 25.32
C THR A 273 6.83 23.03 25.53
#